data_AF-A0A954VSE6-F1
#
_entry.id   AF-A0A954VSE6-F1
#
_cell.length_a   1.000
_cell.length_b   1.000
_cell.length_c   1.000
_cell.angle_alpha   90.00
_cell.angle_beta   90.00
_cell.angle_gamma   90.00
#
_symmetry.space_group_name_H-M   'P 1'
#
loop_
_entity.id
_entity.type
_entity.pdbx_description
1 polymer ?
#
loop_
_entity_poly.entity_id
_entity_poly.type
_entity_poly.pdbx_seq_one_letter_code
_entity_poly.pdbx_strand_id
1 'polypeptide(L)'
;MRDVAIFTMSLIYVFLAGCNRTDPKLSFSAHTKTPIPASAKLVHSGGQYAGFDASYGFVFDVADNSLQEQLVDEWELNGRSPSESGFFKFAKYPWWPTDDALLKMDENFTRSDEQNEEYWHIWHDRINGRLYIEHGGW
;
A
#
# COMPACT_ATOMS: atom_id res chain seq x y z
N MET A 1 57.35 -16.93 41.86
CA MET A 1 57.14 -16.64 40.43
C MET A 1 55.79 -17.24 40.07
N ARG A 2 54.79 -16.40 39.80
CA ARG A 2 53.44 -16.83 39.41
C ARG A 2 53.08 -16.04 38.15
N ASP A 3 52.97 -16.77 37.05
CA ASP A 3 52.65 -16.27 35.72
C ASP A 3 51.18 -15.80 35.66
N VAL A 4 50.97 -14.61 35.10
CA VAL A 4 49.65 -14.05 34.79
C VAL A 4 49.53 -14.01 33.28
N ALA A 5 48.75 -14.93 32.72
CA ALA A 5 48.36 -14.93 31.32
C ALA A 5 47.10 -14.06 31.15
N ILE A 6 47.21 -12.96 30.41
CA ILE A 6 46.09 -12.09 30.03
C ILE A 6 45.59 -12.57 28.66
N PHE A 7 44.38 -13.15 28.64
CA PHE A 7 43.67 -13.52 27.42
C PHE A 7 42.94 -12.29 26.88
N THR A 8 43.46 -11.70 25.79
CA THR A 8 42.77 -10.64 25.03
C THR A 8 41.76 -11.29 24.09
N MET A 9 40.49 -11.25 24.47
CA MET A 9 39.39 -11.72 23.63
C MET A 9 38.89 -10.55 22.76
N SER A 10 39.38 -10.46 21.53
CA SER A 10 38.91 -9.49 20.54
C SER A 10 37.50 -9.87 20.08
N LEU A 11 36.51 -9.11 20.56
CA LEU A 11 35.10 -9.22 20.18
C LEU A 11 34.90 -8.53 18.83
N ILE A 12 34.92 -9.30 17.74
CA ILE A 12 34.58 -8.82 16.40
C ILE A 12 33.05 -8.67 16.34
N TYR A 13 32.56 -7.43 16.43
CA TYR A 13 31.18 -7.09 16.08
C TYR A 13 31.03 -7.09 14.56
N VAL A 14 30.47 -8.16 14.01
CA VAL A 14 29.95 -8.15 12.65
C VAL A 14 28.61 -7.41 12.67
N PHE A 15 28.61 -6.14 12.24
CA PHE A 15 27.38 -5.43 11.91
C PHE A 15 26.76 -6.06 10.67
N LEU A 16 25.83 -6.99 10.86
CA LEU A 16 24.88 -7.39 9.83
C LEU A 16 23.90 -6.24 9.59
N ALA A 17 24.29 -5.27 8.77
CA ALA A 17 23.36 -4.33 8.15
C ALA A 17 22.54 -5.09 7.10
N GLY A 18 21.59 -5.89 7.58
CA GLY A 18 20.50 -6.42 6.76
C GLY A 18 19.60 -5.26 6.36
N CYS A 19 19.97 -4.52 5.32
CA CYS A 19 19.03 -3.65 4.63
C CYS A 19 17.94 -4.54 4.03
N ASN A 20 16.86 -4.75 4.79
CA ASN A 20 15.58 -5.19 4.25
C ASN A 20 15.20 -4.13 3.20
N ARG A 21 15.52 -4.41 1.92
CA ARG A 21 15.05 -3.61 0.78
C ARG A 21 13.55 -3.87 0.65
N THR A 22 12.77 -3.25 1.51
CA THR A 22 11.34 -3.07 1.25
C THR A 22 11.25 -2.20 -0.01
N ASP A 23 10.52 -2.64 -1.02
CA ASP A 23 10.28 -1.83 -2.22
C ASP A 23 9.74 -0.46 -1.76
N PRO A 24 10.41 0.66 -2.09
CA PRO A 24 9.97 1.99 -1.65
C PRO A 24 8.56 2.34 -2.13
N LYS A 25 8.08 1.73 -3.23
CA LYS A 25 6.71 1.87 -3.72
C LYS A 25 5.68 1.14 -2.84
N LEU A 26 6.09 0.31 -1.88
CA LEU A 26 5.18 -0.22 -0.86
C LEU A 26 4.91 0.78 0.28
N SER A 27 5.60 1.93 0.28
CA SER A 27 5.21 3.06 1.12
C SER A 27 4.07 3.82 0.46
N PHE A 28 2.95 3.99 1.16
CA PHE A 28 1.84 4.78 0.62
C PHE A 28 2.23 6.22 0.31
N SER A 29 3.18 6.79 1.07
CA SER A 29 3.73 8.13 0.83
C SER A 29 4.47 8.26 -0.51
N ALA A 30 4.77 7.16 -1.20
CA ALA A 30 5.31 7.19 -2.56
C ALA A 30 4.24 7.51 -3.62
N HIS A 31 2.96 7.47 -3.24
CA HIS A 31 1.81 7.66 -4.13
C HIS A 31 0.97 8.89 -3.78
N THR A 32 1.31 9.59 -2.70
CA THR A 32 0.63 10.81 -2.28
C THR A 32 1.61 11.95 -2.05
N LYS A 33 1.14 13.17 -2.29
CA LYS A 33 1.83 14.42 -2.00
C LYS A 33 1.51 14.90 -0.59
N THR A 34 0.27 14.66 -0.17
CA THR A 34 -0.24 15.12 1.13
C THR A 34 0.01 14.07 2.21
N PRO A 35 0.36 14.46 3.45
CA PRO A 35 0.46 13.54 4.57
C PRO A 35 -0.85 12.79 4.81
N ILE A 36 -0.76 11.54 5.27
CA ILE A 36 -1.93 10.73 5.62
C ILE A 36 -2.65 11.38 6.82
N PRO A 37 -3.97 11.61 6.77
CA PRO A 37 -4.72 12.14 7.90
C PRO A 37 -4.60 11.25 9.14
N ALA A 38 -4.57 11.87 10.33
CA ALA A 38 -4.44 11.13 11.59
C ALA A 38 -5.61 10.17 11.86
N SER A 39 -6.75 10.36 11.19
CA SER A 39 -7.92 9.48 11.25
C SER A 39 -7.75 8.18 10.45
N ALA A 40 -6.65 8.02 9.69
CA ALA A 40 -6.39 6.84 8.88
C ALA A 40 -5.07 6.16 9.29
N LYS A 41 -5.11 4.84 9.40
CA LYS A 41 -3.95 4.00 9.75
C LYS A 41 -3.75 2.91 8.70
N LEU A 42 -2.60 2.92 8.03
CA LEU A 42 -2.22 1.85 7.11
C LEU A 42 -2.06 0.55 7.89
N VAL A 43 -2.78 -0.49 7.48
CA VAL A 43 -2.71 -1.84 8.08
C VAL A 43 -2.05 -2.86 7.16
N HIS A 44 -2.22 -2.73 5.85
CA HIS A 44 -1.59 -3.61 4.86
C HIS A 44 -1.11 -2.82 3.65
N SER A 45 0.03 -3.23 3.09
CA SER A 45 0.48 -2.85 1.76
C SER A 45 1.06 -4.06 1.04
N GLY A 46 0.92 -4.07 -0.29
CA GLY A 46 1.43 -5.15 -1.13
C GLY A 46 1.54 -4.74 -2.59
N GLY A 47 2.44 -5.43 -3.31
CA GLY A 47 2.66 -5.21 -4.74
C GLY A 47 2.39 -6.47 -5.57
N GLN A 48 1.89 -6.29 -6.78
CA GLN A 48 1.77 -7.32 -7.81
C GLN A 48 2.46 -6.80 -9.08
N TYR A 49 3.20 -7.65 -9.77
CA TYR A 49 4.01 -7.28 -10.93
C TYR A 49 3.82 -8.31 -12.04
N ALA A 50 3.75 -7.87 -13.29
CA ALA A 50 3.89 -8.72 -14.46
C ALA A 50 4.66 -7.98 -15.55
N GLY A 51 5.93 -8.35 -15.75
CA GLY A 51 6.78 -7.60 -16.67
C GLY A 51 7.13 -6.22 -16.11
N PHE A 52 6.82 -5.16 -16.87
CA PHE A 52 7.04 -3.77 -16.46
C PHE A 52 5.83 -3.19 -15.71
N ASP A 53 4.68 -3.82 -15.90
CA ASP A 53 3.41 -3.51 -15.29
C ASP A 53 3.45 -3.83 -13.79
N ALA A 54 2.86 -2.95 -12.98
CA ALA A 54 2.82 -3.10 -11.53
C ALA A 54 1.54 -2.53 -10.94
N SER A 55 1.06 -3.15 -9.87
CA SER A 55 -0.03 -2.62 -9.04
C SER A 55 0.33 -2.69 -7.57
N TYR A 56 -0.06 -1.66 -6.83
CA TYR A 56 0.17 -1.50 -5.40
C TYR A 56 -1.17 -1.37 -4.69
N GLY A 57 -1.41 -2.27 -3.75
CA GLY A 57 -2.62 -2.35 -2.94
C GLY A 57 -2.34 -1.91 -1.52
N PHE A 58 -3.22 -1.07 -0.98
CA PHE A 58 -3.14 -0.53 0.38
C PHE A 58 -4.47 -0.70 1.08
N VAL A 59 -4.41 -1.05 2.36
CA VAL A 59 -5.60 -1.13 3.23
C VAL A 59 -5.38 -0.25 4.43
N PHE A 60 -6.35 0.62 4.69
CA PHE A 60 -6.38 1.48 5.86
C PHE A 60 -7.55 1.12 6.75
N ASP A 61 -7.32 1.13 8.06
CA ASP A 61 -8.40 1.36 9.02
C ASP A 61 -8.65 2.87 9.06
N VAL A 62 -9.90 3.31 8.90
CA VAL A 62 -10.29 4.72 8.83
C VAL A 62 -11.39 5.03 9.84
N ALA A 63 -11.26 6.16 10.55
CA ALA A 63 -12.25 6.64 11.51
C ALA A 63 -13.29 7.57 10.87
N ASP A 64 -12.95 8.20 9.74
CA ASP A 64 -13.78 9.14 8.99
C ASP A 64 -13.39 9.17 7.51
N ASN A 65 -13.94 10.14 6.76
CA ASN A 65 -13.76 10.26 5.31
C ASN A 65 -12.49 10.98 4.89
N SER A 66 -11.69 11.51 5.82
CA SER A 66 -10.66 12.50 5.49
C SER A 66 -9.66 11.97 4.47
N LEU A 67 -9.26 10.70 4.59
CA LEU A 67 -8.34 10.08 3.62
C LEU A 67 -9.01 9.87 2.25
N GLN A 68 -10.27 9.43 2.20
CA GLN A 68 -10.98 9.28 0.94
C GLN A 68 -11.13 10.62 0.22
N GLU A 69 -11.62 11.65 0.93
CA GLU A 69 -11.83 12.99 0.36
C GLU A 69 -10.51 13.58 -0.14
N GLN A 70 -9.43 13.46 0.64
CA GLN A 70 -8.09 13.85 0.21
C GLN A 70 -7.66 13.17 -1.09
N LEU A 71 -7.84 11.86 -1.21
CA LEU A 71 -7.39 11.13 -2.40
C LEU A 71 -8.27 11.38 -3.62
N VAL A 72 -9.58 11.54 -3.42
CA VAL A 72 -10.50 11.92 -4.49
C VAL A 72 -10.08 13.26 -5.09
N ASP A 73 -9.73 14.23 -4.26
CA ASP A 73 -9.27 15.54 -4.71
C ASP A 73 -7.85 15.47 -5.32
N GLU A 74 -6.91 14.79 -4.65
CA GLU A 74 -5.50 14.77 -5.06
C GLU A 74 -5.27 13.99 -6.37
N TRP A 75 -6.00 12.89 -6.55
CA TRP A 75 -5.92 12.05 -7.76
C TRP A 75 -6.99 12.41 -8.79
N GLU A 76 -7.84 13.39 -8.51
CA GLU A 76 -8.94 13.83 -9.38
C GLU A 76 -9.84 12.65 -9.78
N LEU A 77 -10.22 11.83 -8.79
CA LEU A 77 -10.98 10.61 -9.04
C LEU A 77 -12.42 10.92 -9.41
N ASN A 78 -12.95 10.14 -10.34
CA ASN A 78 -14.35 10.23 -10.74
C ASN A 78 -15.18 9.25 -9.90
N GLY A 79 -16.36 9.70 -9.43
CA GLY A 79 -17.33 8.83 -8.76
C GLY A 79 -18.06 7.91 -9.75
N ARG A 80 -18.35 6.68 -9.30
CA ARG A 80 -19.11 5.63 -10.00
C ARG A 80 -18.59 5.25 -11.38
N SER A 81 -17.63 4.33 -11.39
CA SER A 81 -17.61 3.24 -12.36
C SER A 81 -17.85 1.96 -11.56
N PRO A 82 -18.73 1.01 -11.97
CA PRO A 82 -18.76 -0.31 -11.38
C PRO A 82 -17.45 -1.01 -11.73
N SER A 83 -16.37 -0.66 -11.05
CA SER A 83 -15.06 -1.19 -11.35
C SER A 83 -14.91 -2.51 -10.62
N GLU A 84 -14.59 -3.55 -11.39
CA GLU A 84 -13.84 -4.69 -10.88
C GLU A 84 -12.52 -4.16 -10.27
N SER A 85 -11.77 -5.01 -9.55
CA SER A 85 -10.38 -4.64 -9.19
C SER A 85 -9.62 -4.19 -10.45
N GLY A 86 -8.55 -3.41 -10.29
CA GLY A 86 -7.71 -3.01 -11.41
C GLY A 86 -7.12 -4.20 -12.18
N PHE A 87 -6.35 -3.87 -13.22
CA PHE A 87 -5.70 -4.83 -14.14
C PHE A 87 -4.98 -5.99 -13.41
N PHE A 88 -4.57 -5.79 -12.16
CA PHE A 88 -3.99 -6.80 -11.29
C PHE A 88 -4.91 -7.26 -10.16
N LYS A 89 -5.23 -8.55 -10.14
CA LYS A 89 -5.91 -9.17 -8.99
C LYS A 89 -4.91 -9.38 -7.86
N PHE A 90 -5.12 -8.74 -6.71
CA PHE A 90 -4.38 -8.97 -5.47
C PHE A 90 -4.77 -10.30 -4.78
N ALA A 91 -5.33 -11.27 -5.50
CA ALA A 91 -5.86 -12.53 -4.96
C ALA A 91 -4.84 -13.37 -4.15
N LYS A 92 -3.53 -13.15 -4.34
CA LYS A 92 -2.49 -13.78 -3.51
C LYS A 92 -2.44 -13.26 -2.07
N TYR A 93 -3.07 -12.11 -1.81
CA TYR A 93 -3.09 -11.46 -0.51
C TYR A 93 -4.43 -11.72 0.19
N PRO A 94 -4.47 -12.52 1.27
CA PRO A 94 -5.72 -12.88 1.93
C PRO A 94 -6.41 -11.70 2.64
N TRP A 95 -5.69 -10.59 2.83
CA TRP A 95 -6.23 -9.34 3.39
C TRP A 95 -6.92 -8.46 2.34
N TRP A 96 -6.73 -8.74 1.04
CA TRP A 96 -7.42 -8.02 -0.02
C TRP A 96 -8.81 -8.60 -0.25
N PRO A 97 -9.85 -7.77 -0.43
CA PRO A 97 -11.19 -8.28 -0.71
C PRO A 97 -11.23 -8.98 -2.06
N THR A 98 -12.10 -9.96 -2.20
CA THR A 98 -12.42 -10.54 -3.50
C THR A 98 -13.12 -9.49 -4.38
N ASP A 99 -13.02 -9.62 -5.70
CA ASP A 99 -13.72 -8.74 -6.65
C ASP A 99 -15.22 -8.65 -6.35
N ASP A 100 -15.87 -9.78 -6.05
CA ASP A 100 -17.29 -9.84 -5.63
C ASP A 100 -17.61 -9.03 -4.38
N ALA A 101 -16.63 -8.82 -3.49
CA ALA A 101 -16.79 -8.01 -2.29
C ALA A 101 -16.60 -6.53 -2.62
N LEU A 102 -15.60 -6.19 -3.44
CA LEU A 102 -15.38 -4.82 -3.92
C LEU A 102 -16.57 -4.29 -4.71
N LEU A 103 -17.17 -5.11 -5.58
CA LEU A 103 -18.36 -4.76 -6.37
C LEU A 103 -19.60 -4.48 -5.52
N LYS A 104 -19.62 -4.92 -4.26
CA LYS A 104 -20.70 -4.65 -3.31
C LYS A 104 -20.45 -3.40 -2.46
N MET A 105 -19.28 -2.77 -2.60
CA MET A 105 -18.98 -1.51 -1.91
C MET A 105 -19.58 -0.34 -2.70
N ASP A 106 -20.58 0.29 -2.12
CA ASP A 106 -21.36 1.36 -2.76
C ASP A 106 -20.54 2.62 -3.09
N GLU A 107 -19.50 2.88 -2.28
CA GLU A 107 -18.58 4.01 -2.44
C GLU A 107 -17.28 3.55 -3.08
N ASN A 108 -17.17 3.82 -4.38
CA ASN A 108 -15.97 3.59 -5.17
C ASN A 108 -15.65 4.80 -6.06
N PHE A 109 -14.36 5.04 -6.22
CA PHE A 109 -13.80 6.13 -7.00
C PHE A 109 -12.66 5.61 -7.85
N THR A 110 -12.59 6.07 -9.10
CA THR A 110 -11.56 5.61 -10.02
C THR A 110 -11.13 6.69 -10.99
N ARG A 111 -9.92 6.52 -11.51
CA ARG A 111 -9.37 7.26 -12.63
C ARG A 111 -8.42 6.34 -13.39
N SER A 112 -8.35 6.51 -14.70
CA SER A 112 -7.23 6.02 -15.51
C SER A 112 -6.61 7.19 -16.26
N ASP A 113 -5.32 7.04 -16.57
CA ASP A 113 -4.53 7.95 -17.39
C ASP A 113 -3.82 7.11 -18.46
N GLU A 114 -4.44 6.99 -19.63
CA GLU A 114 -3.92 6.22 -20.76
C GLU A 114 -2.60 6.77 -21.30
N GLN A 115 -2.30 8.06 -21.09
CA GLN A 115 -1.07 8.66 -21.60
C GLN A 115 0.13 8.26 -20.75
N ASN A 116 -0.07 8.16 -19.43
CA ASN A 116 0.95 7.74 -18.49
C ASN A 116 0.85 6.25 -18.13
N GLU A 117 -0.12 5.54 -18.71
CA GLU A 117 -0.39 4.13 -18.45
C GLU A 117 -0.62 3.86 -16.94
N GLU A 118 -1.38 4.73 -16.27
CA GLU A 118 -1.64 4.65 -14.82
C GLU A 118 -3.13 4.56 -14.49
N TYR A 119 -3.46 3.99 -13.33
CA TYR A 119 -4.82 3.95 -12.81
C TYR A 119 -4.88 3.96 -11.29
N TRP A 120 -6.00 4.45 -10.77
CA TRP A 120 -6.31 4.54 -9.35
C TRP A 120 -7.70 3.99 -9.09
N HIS A 121 -7.85 3.24 -8.01
CA HIS A 121 -9.14 2.85 -7.45
C HIS A 121 -9.15 3.03 -5.94
N ILE A 122 -10.31 3.42 -5.43
CA ILE A 122 -10.59 3.45 -4.00
C ILE A 122 -11.94 2.81 -3.77
N TRP A 123 -12.03 1.92 -2.78
CA TRP A 123 -13.28 1.34 -2.29
C TRP A 123 -13.39 1.55 -0.79
N HIS A 124 -14.53 2.06 -0.33
CA HIS A 124 -14.77 2.27 1.09
C HIS A 124 -15.76 1.24 1.62
N ASP A 125 -15.27 0.38 2.50
CA ASP A 125 -16.09 -0.49 3.33
C ASP A 125 -16.49 0.22 4.61
N ARG A 126 -17.65 0.88 4.57
CA ARG A 126 -18.26 1.59 5.70
C ARG A 126 -18.57 0.68 6.88
N ILE A 127 -18.86 -0.60 6.61
CA ILE A 127 -19.30 -1.55 7.64
C ILE A 127 -18.12 -1.92 8.52
N ASN A 128 -16.95 -2.15 7.91
CA ASN A 128 -15.74 -2.54 8.63
C ASN A 128 -14.79 -1.37 8.92
N GLY A 129 -15.13 -0.14 8.51
CA GLY A 129 -14.29 1.04 8.71
C GLY A 129 -12.97 0.93 7.96
N ARG A 130 -13.02 0.43 6.71
CA ARG A 130 -11.82 0.18 5.90
C ARG A 130 -11.86 0.92 4.57
N LEU A 131 -10.69 1.43 4.19
CA LEU A 131 -10.46 1.99 2.86
C LEU A 131 -9.45 1.12 2.12
N TYR A 132 -9.87 0.60 0.98
CA TYR A 132 -9.06 -0.20 0.06
C TYR A 132 -8.63 0.69 -1.10
N ILE A 133 -7.34 0.71 -1.39
CA ILE A 133 -6.76 1.60 -2.38
C ILE A 133 -5.85 0.81 -3.30
N GLU A 134 -6.06 0.94 -4.59
CA GLU A 134 -5.20 0.37 -5.62
C GLU A 134 -4.64 1.49 -6.49
N HIS A 135 -3.35 1.42 -6.78
CA HIS A 135 -2.69 2.25 -7.77
C HIS A 135 -1.73 1.40 -8.59
N GLY A 136 -1.83 1.45 -9.91
CA GLY A 136 -0.95 0.68 -10.77
C GLY A 136 -0.71 1.33 -12.11
N GLY A 137 0.08 0.66 -12.93
CA GLY A 137 0.31 1.04 -14.32
C GLY A 137 0.69 -0.15 -15.20
N TRP A 138 0.58 0.02 -16.52
CA TRP A 138 0.76 -1.02 -17.54
C TRP A 138 1.67 -0.60 -18.70
#